data_AF-A0A2E3DS16-F1
#
_entry.id   AF-A0A2E3DS16-F1
#
_cell.length_a   1.000
_cell.length_b   1.000
_cell.length_c   1.000
_cell.angle_alpha   90.00
_cell.angle_beta   90.00
_cell.angle_gamma   90.00
#
_symmetry.space_group_name_H-M   'P 1'
#
loop_
_entity.id
_entity.type
_entity.pdbx_description
1 polymer ?
#
loop_
_entity_poly.entity_id
_entity_poly.type
_entity_poly.pdbx_seq_one_letter_code
_entity_poly.pdbx_strand_id
1 'polypeptide(L)' 'MLKGGFETLNEWLGIATDLLKSLVVIGIVVGILFDDFFGVIEGLGRVMAQFGDAGLAGLLALMILVMWYEKK' A
#
# COMPACT_ATOMS: atom_id res chain seq x y z
N MET A 1 -30.88 -3.58 7.51
CA MET A 1 -30.09 -3.77 8.75
C MET A 1 -28.66 -4.22 8.46
N LEU A 2 -28.40 -5.09 7.47
CA LEU A 2 -27.02 -5.52 7.14
C LEU A 2 -26.10 -4.42 6.55
N LYS A 3 -26.63 -3.51 5.71
CA LYS A 3 -25.82 -2.43 5.09
C LYS A 3 -25.15 -1.49 6.10
N GLY A 4 -25.86 -1.08 7.16
CA GLY A 4 -25.31 -0.19 8.18
C GLY A 4 -24.20 -0.83 9.02
N GLY A 5 -24.24 -2.15 9.24
CA GLY A 5 -23.16 -2.86 9.93
C GLY A 5 -21.85 -2.87 9.14
N PHE A 6 -21.92 -3.07 7.81
CA PHE A 6 -20.74 -2.99 6.95
C PHE A 6 -20.18 -1.56 6.83
N GLU A 7 -21.04 -0.54 6.82
CA GLU A 7 -20.61 0.87 6.83
C GLU A 7 -19.84 1.21 8.10
N THR A 8 -20.36 0.86 9.28
CA THR A 8 -19.65 1.08 10.55
C THR A 8 -18.33 0.33 10.60
N LEU A 9 -18.27 -0.93 10.14
CA LEU A 9 -17.02 -1.68 10.09
C LEU A 9 -15.99 -1.04 9.15
N ASN A 10 -16.40 -0.57 7.98
CA ASN A 10 -15.53 0.17 7.06
C ASN A 10 -15.02 1.47 7.68
N GLU A 11 -15.85 2.18 8.42
CA GLU A 11 -15.48 3.42 9.08
C GLU A 11 -14.43 3.19 10.18
N TRP A 12 -14.62 2.16 11.01
CA TRP A 12 -13.64 1.74 12.01
C TRP A 12 -12.33 1.24 11.38
N LEU A 13 -12.42 0.48 10.29
CA LEU A 13 -11.24 0.05 9.52
C LEU A 13 -10.51 1.24 8.91
N GLY A 14 -11.24 2.25 8.41
CA GLY A 14 -10.68 3.49 7.91
C GLY A 14 -9.87 4.22 8.97
N ILE A 15 -10.46 4.44 10.15
CA ILE A 15 -9.79 5.07 11.29
C ILE A 15 -8.55 4.28 11.71
N ALA A 16 -8.65 2.96 11.86
CA ALA A 16 -7.51 2.11 12.22
C ALA A 16 -6.39 2.20 11.18
N THR A 17 -6.75 2.19 9.90
CA THR A 17 -5.79 2.31 8.79
C THR A 17 -5.11 3.67 8.79
N ASP A 18 -5.84 4.74 9.05
CA ASP A 18 -5.28 6.09 9.08
C ASP A 18 -4.33 6.30 10.28
N LEU A 19 -4.65 5.71 11.43
CA LEU A 19 -3.72 5.66 12.55
C LEU A 19 -2.44 4.92 12.19
N LEU A 20 -2.53 3.74 11.56
CA LEU A 20 -1.36 2.99 11.11
C LEU A 20 -0.53 3.77 10.08
N LYS A 21 -1.16 4.46 9.12
CA LYS A 21 -0.45 5.34 8.18
C LYS A 21 0.31 6.44 8.92
N SER A 22 -0.31 7.10 9.90
CA SER A 22 0.33 8.15 10.67
C SER A 22 1.57 7.65 11.42
N LEU A 23 1.49 6.45 12.00
CA LEU A 23 2.63 5.80 12.67
C LEU A 23 3.76 5.46 11.70
N VAL A 24 3.43 4.97 10.49
CA VAL A 24 4.42 4.73 9.44
C VAL A 24 5.12 6.03 9.02
N VAL A 25 4.38 7.11 8.82
CA VAL A 25 4.96 8.42 8.46
C VAL A 25 5.90 8.93 9.55
N ILE A 26 5.50 8.85 10.82
CA ILE A 26 6.37 9.20 11.95
C ILE A 26 7.61 8.31 11.97
N GLY A 27 7.44 7.00 11.77
CA GLY A 27 8.54 6.04 11.69
C GLY A 27 9.55 6.35 10.59
N ILE A 28 9.09 6.80 9.41
CA ILE A 28 9.96 7.27 8.33
C ILE A 28 10.71 8.54 8.74
N VAL A 29 10.01 9.53 9.30
CA VAL A 29 10.65 10.80 9.73
C VAL A 29 11.70 10.56 10.80
N VAL A 30 11.38 9.75 11.81
CA VAL A 30 12.36 9.34 12.84
C VAL A 30 13.49 8.52 12.23
N GLY A 31 13.18 7.60 11.30
CA GLY A 31 14.20 6.78 10.64
C GLY A 31 15.20 7.60 9.83
N ILE A 32 14.76 8.66 9.16
CA ILE A 32 15.67 9.57 8.44
C ILE A 32 16.59 10.33 9.40
N LEU A 33 16.09 10.71 10.58
CA LEU A 33 16.81 11.50 11.57
C LEU A 33 17.73 10.66 12.48
N PHE A 34 17.41 9.38 12.69
CA PHE A 34 18.04 8.51 13.68
C PHE A 34 18.43 7.13 13.10
N ASP A 35 18.91 7.10 11.86
CA ASP A 35 19.47 5.91 11.19
C ASP A 35 18.54 4.67 11.24
N ASP A 36 17.30 4.85 10.77
CA ASP A 36 16.23 3.84 10.70
C ASP A 36 15.95 3.10 12.03
N PHE A 37 15.92 3.82 13.16
CA PHE A 37 15.69 3.25 14.51
C PHE A 37 14.51 2.26 14.64
N PHE A 38 13.41 2.49 13.90
CA PHE A 38 12.24 1.61 13.92
C PHE A 38 12.21 0.58 12.77
N GLY A 39 13.22 0.56 11.89
CA GLY A 39 13.32 -0.35 10.75
C GLY A 39 12.21 -0.16 9.70
N VAL A 40 11.59 1.03 9.67
CA VAL A 40 10.44 1.31 8.81
C VAL A 40 10.89 1.54 7.37
N ILE A 41 12.05 2.16 7.17
CA ILE A 41 12.58 2.42 5.82
C ILE A 41 13.00 1.10 5.17
N GLU A 42 13.72 0.24 5.90
CA GLU A 42 14.08 -1.10 5.43
C GLU A 42 12.83 -1.97 5.20
N GLY A 43 11.85 -1.91 6.11
CA GLY A 43 10.58 -2.63 5.99
C GLY A 43 9.80 -2.23 4.74
N LEU A 44 9.70 -0.93 4.45
CA LEU A 44 9.10 -0.43 3.22
C LEU A 44 9.89 -0.87 1.99
N GLY A 45 11.23 -0.84 2.04
CA GLY A 45 12.09 -1.34 0.97
C GLY A 45 11.82 -2.81 0.63
N ARG A 46 11.66 -3.67 1.64
CA ARG A 46 11.29 -5.09 1.43
C ARG A 46 9.92 -5.26 0.79
N VAL A 47 8.92 -4.49 1.22
CA VAL A 47 7.58 -4.52 0.62
C VAL A 47 7.63 -4.03 -0.83
N MET A 48 8.33 -2.93 -1.11
CA MET A 48 8.52 -2.41 -2.47
C MET A 48 9.27 -3.39 -3.37
N ALA A 49 10.27 -4.11 -2.84
CA ALA A 49 11.00 -5.13 -3.59
C ALA A 49 10.11 -6.31 -4.01
N GLN A 50 9.10 -6.67 -3.20
CA GLN A 50 8.12 -7.70 -3.58
C GLN A 50 7.25 -7.29 -4.78
N PHE A 51 7.02 -5.98 -4.95
CA PHE A 51 6.35 -5.44 -6.13
C PHE A 51 7.28 -5.26 -7.34
N GLY A 52 8.59 -5.46 -7.21
CA GLY A 52 9.55 -5.32 -8.31
C GLY A 52 9.27 -6.30 -9.45
N ASP A 53 9.66 -7.57 -9.30
CA ASP A 53 9.52 -8.57 -10.37
C ASP A 53 8.06 -8.89 -10.70
N ALA A 54 7.24 -9.12 -9.67
CA ALA A 54 5.84 -9.48 -9.86
C ALA A 54 4.96 -8.30 -10.30
N GLY A 55 5.27 -7.08 -9.84
CA GLY A 55 4.50 -5.89 -10.20
C GLY A 55 4.80 -5.40 -11.61
N LEU A 56 6.05 -5.48 -12.07
CA LEU A 56 6.41 -5.18 -13.46
C LEU A 56 5.72 -6.16 -14.43
N ALA A 57 5.71 -7.45 -14.12
CA ALA A 57 4.99 -8.45 -14.90
C ALA A 57 3.48 -8.18 -14.94
N GLY A 58 2.89 -7.76 -13.80
CA GLY A 58 1.48 -7.36 -13.71
C GLY A 58 1.15 -6.13 -14.56
N LEU A 59 1.99 -5.10 -14.52
CA LEU A 59 1.83 -3.90 -15.36
C LEU A 59 1.96 -4.22 -16.85
N LEU A 60 2.90 -5.09 -17.23
CA LEU A 60 3.03 -5.58 -18.61
C LEU A 60 1.79 -6.34 -19.07
N ALA A 61 1.26 -7.22 -18.23
CA ALA A 61 0.03 -7.96 -18.53
C ALA A 61 -1.17 -7.02 -18.73
N LEU A 62 -1.31 -5.99 -17.90
CA LEU A 62 -2.35 -4.97 -18.02
C LEU A 62 -2.18 -4.14 -19.30
N MET A 63 -0.96 -3.72 -19.65
CA MET A 63 -0.70 -2.98 -20.89
C MET A 63 -1.07 -3.81 -22.13
N ILE A 64 -0.76 -5.10 -22.15
CA ILE A 64 -1.16 -6.00 -23.24
C ILE A 64 -2.69 -6.09 -23.34
N LEU A 65 -3.38 -6.22 -22.20
CA LEU A 65 -4.84 -6.28 -22.15
C LEU A 65 -5.48 -4.99 -22.68
N VAL A 66 -4.98 -3.83 -22.26
CA VAL A 66 -5.45 -2.51 -22.72
C VAL A 66 -5.21 -2.33 -24.22
N MET A 67 -4.01 -2.64 -24.73
CA MET A 67 -3.72 -2.56 -26.17
C MET A 67 -4.61 -3.49 -27.00
N TRP A 68 -5.01 -4.63 -26.43
CA TRP A 68 -5.91 -5.57 -27.12
C TRP A 68 -7.37 -5.10 -27.09
N TYR A 69 -7.77 -4.39 -26.04
CA TYR A 69 -9.08 -3.73 -25.95
C TYR A 69 -9.22 -2.58 -26.97
N GLU A 70 -8.20 -1.74 -27.11
CA GLU A 70 -8.21 -0.61 -28.08
C GLU A 70 -8.13 -1.05 -29.55
N LYS A 71 -7.81 -2.32 -29.82
CA LYS A 71 -7.82 -2.90 -31.17
C LYS A 71 -9.20 -3.37 -31.64
N LYS A 72 -10.23 -3.28 -30.80
CA LYS A 72 -11.65 -3.45 -31.17
C LYS A 72 -12.29 -2.09 -31.41
#